data_AF-A0A4S2AGB1-F1
#
_entry.id   AF-A0A4S2AGB1-F1
#
_cell.length_a   1.000
_cell.length_b   1.000
_cell.length_c   1.000
_cell.angle_alpha   90.00
_cell.angle_beta   90.00
_cell.angle_gamma   90.00
#
_symmetry.space_group_name_H-M   'P 1'
#
loop_
_entity.id
_entity.type
_entity.pdbx_description
1 polymer ?
#
loop_
_entity_poly.entity_id
_entity_poly.type
_entity_poly.pdbx_seq_one_letter_code
_entity_poly.pdbx_strand_id
1 'polypeptide(L)'
;MRLCADTLQKKTKEYTGDDTDRLGAFKAAAALQHTTPERALAGMLAKHIVSLYDMCFDNDTDYGISTWDEKITDSLNYLFLLKAIVKEGHTDQTD
;
A
#
# COMPACT_ATOMS: atom_id res chain seq x y z
N MET A 1 -7.40 6.40 17.51
CA MET A 1 -7.51 6.96 16.14
C MET A 1 -6.41 7.97 15.76
N ARG A 2 -5.70 8.65 16.68
CA ARG A 2 -4.56 9.52 16.29
C ARG A 2 -3.28 8.76 15.92
N LEU A 3 -3.06 7.56 16.48
CA LEU A 3 -1.88 6.75 16.18
C LEU A 3 -1.81 6.34 14.70
N CYS A 4 -2.93 5.92 14.12
CA CYS A 4 -2.98 5.51 12.72
C CYS A 4 -2.57 6.68 11.81
N ALA A 5 -3.08 7.89 12.05
CA ALA A 5 -2.73 9.08 11.25
C ALA A 5 -1.24 9.48 11.35
N ASP A 6 -0.63 9.33 12.54
CA ASP A 6 0.78 9.65 12.76
C ASP A 6 1.71 8.60 12.14
N THR A 7 1.36 7.31 12.26
CA THR A 7 2.05 6.21 11.57
C THR A 7 1.91 6.34 10.06
N LEU A 8 0.72 6.72 9.59
CA LEU A 8 0.44 7.05 8.19
C LEU A 8 1.37 8.17 7.71
N GLN A 9 1.49 9.29 8.45
CA GLN A 9 2.40 10.39 8.08
C GLN A 9 3.88 10.01 8.11
N LYS A 10 4.32 9.22 9.08
CA LYS A 10 5.72 8.76 9.16
C LYS A 10 6.07 7.81 8.02
N LYS A 11 5.26 6.78 7.77
CA LYS A 11 5.50 5.85 6.65
C LYS A 11 5.30 6.52 5.30
N THR A 12 4.40 7.49 5.21
CA THR A 12 4.28 8.36 4.03
C THR A 12 5.62 9.00 3.68
N LYS A 13 6.44 9.37 4.66
CA LYS A 13 7.79 9.94 4.44
C LYS A 13 8.83 8.89 4.03
N GLU A 14 8.65 7.62 4.40
CA GLU A 14 9.47 6.48 3.92
C GLU A 14 9.15 6.11 2.47
N TYR A 15 7.88 6.19 2.04
CA TYR A 15 7.49 6.10 0.63
C TYR A 15 7.80 7.40 -0.15
N THR A 16 7.93 8.50 0.60
CA THR A 16 8.48 9.84 0.35
C THR A 16 9.75 10.00 -0.46
N GLY A 17 10.86 9.67 0.18
CA GLY A 17 12.22 9.98 -0.27
C GLY A 17 12.36 11.31 -1.02
N ASP A 18 12.07 12.47 -0.41
CA ASP A 18 12.09 13.83 -1.03
C ASP A 18 11.33 14.01 -2.37
N ASP A 19 10.75 12.95 -2.93
CA ASP A 19 10.21 12.90 -4.27
C ASP A 19 8.70 13.10 -4.25
N THR A 20 8.23 13.93 -5.18
CA THR A 20 6.87 14.47 -5.18
C THR A 20 5.86 13.45 -5.73
N ASP A 21 6.33 12.38 -6.38
CA ASP A 21 5.50 11.39 -7.07
C ASP A 21 5.40 10.08 -6.29
N ARG A 22 4.45 10.02 -5.35
CA ARG A 22 4.13 8.80 -4.56
C ARG A 22 3.76 7.58 -5.41
N LEU A 23 3.40 7.80 -6.67
CA LEU A 23 3.05 6.77 -7.64
C LEU A 23 4.27 6.33 -8.48
N GLY A 24 5.35 7.11 -8.49
CA GLY A 24 6.54 6.91 -9.31
C GLY A 24 7.22 5.58 -9.05
N ALA A 25 7.29 5.16 -7.78
CA ALA A 25 7.83 3.84 -7.41
C ALA A 25 7.00 2.68 -8.02
N PHE A 26 5.67 2.82 -8.07
CA PHE A 26 4.79 1.80 -8.66
C PHE A 26 4.85 1.81 -10.18
N LYS A 27 4.98 2.98 -10.81
CA LYS A 27 5.21 3.12 -12.26
C LYS A 27 6.54 2.48 -12.66
N ALA A 28 7.61 2.74 -11.90
CA ALA A 28 8.91 2.11 -12.11
C ALA A 28 8.85 0.59 -11.92
N ALA A 29 8.19 0.11 -10.86
CA ALA A 29 7.99 -1.33 -10.62
C ALA A 29 7.17 -1.99 -11.73
N ALA A 30 6.15 -1.31 -12.26
CA ALA A 30 5.35 -1.77 -13.37
C ALA A 30 6.14 -1.86 -14.67
N ALA A 31 6.98 -0.87 -14.96
CA ALA A 31 7.89 -0.88 -16.10
C ALA A 31 8.88 -2.05 -16.01
N LEU A 32 9.46 -2.29 -14.84
CA LEU A 32 10.37 -3.42 -14.60
C LEU A 32 9.69 -4.79 -14.75
N GLN A 33 8.42 -4.89 -14.36
CA GLN A 33 7.66 -6.15 -14.39
C GLN A 33 6.84 -6.34 -15.67
N HIS A 34 6.98 -5.44 -16.65
CA HIS A 34 6.19 -5.43 -17.89
C HIS A 34 4.68 -5.57 -17.63
N THR A 35 4.18 -4.84 -16.64
CA THR A 35 2.79 -4.87 -16.20
C THR A 35 2.27 -3.45 -16.00
N THR A 36 1.02 -3.29 -15.58
CA THR A 36 0.45 -1.95 -15.31
C THR A 36 0.73 -1.51 -13.86
N PRO A 37 0.79 -0.19 -13.57
CA PRO A 37 0.99 0.33 -12.22
C PRO A 37 0.00 -0.22 -11.18
N GLU A 38 -1.26 -0.45 -11.58
CA GLU A 38 -2.28 -1.05 -10.72
C GLU A 38 -1.93 -2.49 -10.37
N ARG A 39 -1.43 -3.27 -11.34
CA ARG A 39 -1.03 -4.67 -11.12
C ARG A 39 0.21 -4.78 -10.26
N ALA A 40 1.20 -3.91 -10.49
CA ALA A 40 2.40 -3.84 -9.67
C ALA A 40 2.04 -3.50 -8.20
N LEU A 41 1.15 -2.52 -8.00
CA LEU A 41 0.66 -2.16 -6.68
C LEU A 41 -0.16 -3.29 -6.05
N ALA A 42 -1.08 -3.92 -6.80
CA ALA A 42 -1.90 -5.02 -6.32
C ALA A 42 -1.06 -6.19 -5.80
N GLY A 43 0.09 -6.47 -6.43
CA GLY A 43 1.05 -7.46 -5.93
C GLY A 43 1.62 -7.09 -4.55
N MET A 44 1.96 -5.82 -4.33
CA MET A 44 2.44 -5.35 -3.03
C MET A 44 1.34 -5.39 -1.96
N LEU A 45 0.11 -4.98 -2.30
CA LEU A 45 -1.06 -5.11 -1.42
C LEU A 45 -1.32 -6.58 -1.04
N ALA A 46 -1.24 -7.50 -2.00
CA ALA A 46 -1.50 -8.91 -1.78
C ALA A 46 -0.60 -9.49 -0.67
N LYS A 47 0.67 -9.07 -0.59
CA LYS A 47 1.56 -9.46 0.51
C LYS A 47 1.03 -9.05 1.90
N HIS A 48 0.46 -7.84 2.02
CA HIS A 48 -0.10 -7.37 3.28
C HIS A 48 -1.41 -8.09 3.64
N ILE A 49 -2.25 -8.37 2.64
CA ILE A 49 -3.48 -9.14 2.84
C ILE A 49 -3.18 -10.58 3.23
N VAL A 50 -2.26 -11.27 2.55
CA VAL A 50 -1.85 -12.64 2.91
C VAL A 50 -1.33 -12.67 4.36
N SER A 51 -0.48 -11.71 4.74
CA SER A 51 0.01 -11.61 6.13
C SER A 51 -1.12 -11.42 7.15
N LEU A 52 -2.19 -10.69 6.81
CA LEU A 52 -3.37 -10.56 7.68
C LEU A 52 -4.16 -11.86 7.77
N TYR A 53 -4.30 -12.58 6.65
CA TYR A 53 -4.91 -13.91 6.66
C TYR A 53 -4.11 -14.86 7.56
N ASP A 54 -2.79 -14.94 7.38
CA ASP A 54 -1.93 -15.78 8.21
C ASP A 54 -2.12 -15.46 9.70
N MET A 55 -2.16 -14.19 10.09
CA MET A 55 -2.40 -13.77 11.48
C MET A 55 -3.80 -14.15 12.00
N CYS A 56 -4.82 -14.16 11.14
CA CYS A 56 -6.19 -14.56 11.51
C CYS A 56 -6.33 -16.08 11.69
N PHE A 57 -5.56 -16.87 10.94
CA PHE A 57 -5.64 -18.33 10.94
C PHE A 57 -4.59 -19.01 11.83
N ASP A 58 -3.62 -18.24 12.33
CA ASP A 58 -2.65 -18.69 13.31
C ASP A 58 -3.28 -18.72 14.70
N ASN A 59 -3.50 -19.94 15.22
CA ASN A 59 -4.06 -20.18 16.54
C ASN A 59 -3.00 -20.30 17.64
N ASP A 60 -1.72 -20.31 17.27
CA ASP A 60 -0.60 -20.56 18.18
C ASP A 60 0.11 -19.26 18.59
N THR A 61 -0.09 -18.16 17.86
CA THR A 61 0.58 -16.87 18.11
C THR A 61 -0.40 -15.78 18.55
N ASP A 62 -0.17 -15.18 19.71
CA ASP A 62 -0.85 -13.94 20.12
C ASP A 62 -0.13 -12.73 19.53
N TYR A 63 -0.66 -12.19 18.44
CA TYR A 63 -0.13 -10.99 17.82
C TYR A 63 -0.58 -9.74 18.58
N GLY A 64 0.38 -8.95 19.07
CA GLY A 64 0.10 -7.69 19.74
C GLY A 64 -0.68 -6.72 18.84
N ILE A 65 -1.54 -5.89 19.46
CA ILE A 65 -2.40 -4.94 18.76
C ILE A 65 -1.63 -3.97 17.84
N SER A 66 -0.37 -3.67 18.16
CA SER A 66 0.49 -2.83 17.31
C SER A 66 0.82 -3.49 15.97
N THR A 67 0.98 -4.82 15.94
CA THR A 67 1.24 -5.57 14.71
C THR A 67 -0.01 -5.58 13.83
N TRP A 68 -1.18 -5.76 14.43
CA TRP A 68 -2.47 -5.62 13.73
C TRP A 68 -2.65 -4.22 13.15
N ASP A 69 -2.44 -3.17 13.97
CA ASP A 69 -2.57 -1.78 13.55
C ASP A 69 -1.63 -1.47 12.37
N GLU A 70 -0.39 -1.92 12.43
CA GLU A 70 0.56 -1.77 11.32
C GLU A 70 0.05 -2.42 10.03
N LYS A 71 -0.30 -3.72 10.07
CA LYS A 71 -0.70 -4.46 8.87
C LYS A 71 -2.00 -3.95 8.25
N ILE A 72 -2.96 -3.57 9.09
CA ILE A 72 -4.23 -2.97 8.66
C ILE A 72 -3.96 -1.59 8.04
N THR A 73 -3.15 -0.76 8.71
CA THR A 73 -2.81 0.58 8.21
C THR A 73 -2.06 0.53 6.89
N ASP A 74 -1.09 -0.37 6.74
CA ASP A 74 -0.39 -0.58 5.47
C ASP A 74 -1.37 -1.04 4.37
N SER A 75 -2.27 -1.97 4.67
CA SER A 75 -3.29 -2.41 3.70
C SER A 75 -4.20 -1.27 3.25
N LEU A 76 -4.65 -0.41 4.17
CA LEU A 76 -5.44 0.78 3.85
C LEU A 76 -4.66 1.77 2.98
N ASN A 77 -3.37 2.00 3.27
CA ASN A 77 -2.51 2.84 2.44
C ASN A 77 -2.47 2.36 0.99
N TYR A 78 -2.21 1.07 0.78
CA TYR A 78 -2.18 0.52 -0.57
C TYR A 78 -3.53 0.63 -1.26
N LEU A 79 -4.65 0.49 -0.56
CA LEU A 79 -5.98 0.72 -1.15
C LEU A 79 -6.19 2.19 -1.57
N PHE A 80 -5.72 3.15 -0.78
CA PHE A 80 -5.80 4.57 -1.17
C PHE A 80 -4.90 4.89 -2.37
N LEU A 81 -3.69 4.33 -2.40
CA LEU A 81 -2.77 4.48 -3.52
C LEU A 81 -3.31 3.82 -4.79
N LEU A 82 -3.92 2.63 -4.69
CA LEU A 82 -4.58 1.95 -5.80
C LEU A 82 -5.69 2.83 -6.38
N LYS A 83 -6.54 3.40 -5.52
CA LYS A 83 -7.58 4.34 -5.94
C LYS A 83 -7.00 5.56 -6.67
N ALA A 84 -5.86 6.08 -6.21
CA ALA A 84 -5.18 7.20 -6.84
C ALA A 84 -4.65 6.83 -8.25
N ILE A 85 -3.94 5.70 -8.38
CA ILE A 85 -3.45 5.20 -9.68
C ILE A 85 -4.61 4.99 -10.66
N VAL A 86 -5.66 4.30 -10.22
CA VAL A 86 -6.84 4.05 -11.06
C VAL A 86 -7.45 5.37 -11.51
N LYS A 87 -7.59 6.36 -10.62
CA LYS A 87 -8.14 7.67 -10.98
C LYS A 87 -7.23 8.41 -11.97
N GLU A 88 -5.91 8.41 -11.75
CA GLU A 88 -4.93 9.03 -12.67
C GLU A 88 -5.06 8.44 -14.07
N GLY A 89 -5.05 7.11 -14.20
CA GLY A 89 -5.21 6.43 -15.50
C GLY A 89 -6.54 6.70 -16.22
N HIS A 90 -7.62 7.03 -15.51
CA HIS A 90 -8.88 7.47 -16.14
C HIS A 90 -8.87 8.95 -16.52
N THR A 91 -8.10 9.79 -15.83
CA THR A 91 -8.02 11.22 -16.12
C THR A 91 -7.15 11.48 -17.35
N ASP A 92 -6.07 10.71 -17.52
CA ASP A 92 -5.21 10.73 -18.73
C ASP A 92 -5.89 10.22 -20.01
N GLN A 93 -7.05 9.55 -19.93
CA GLN A 93 -7.81 9.09 -21.11
C GLN A 93 -8.83 10.10 -21.64
N THR A 94 -8.95 11.28 -21.02
CA THR A 94 -9.99 12.28 -21.38
C THR A 94 -9.43 13.50 -22.13
N ASP A 95 -8.18 13.48 -22.57
CA ASP A 95 -7.58 14.51 -23.46
C ASP A 95 -7.25 13.95 -24.85
#